data_AF-A0A8X6M4G1-F1
#
_entry.id   AF-A0A8X6M4G1-F1
#
_cell.length_a   1.000
_cell.length_b   1.000
_cell.length_c   1.000
_cell.angle_alpha   90.00
_cell.angle_beta   90.00
_cell.angle_gamma   90.00
#
_symmetry.space_group_name_H-M   'P 1'
#
loop_
_entity.id
_entity.type
_entity.pdbx_description
1 polymer ?
#
loop_
_entity_poly.entity_id
_entity_poly.type
_entity_poly.pdbx_seq_one_letter_code
_entity_poly.pdbx_strand_id
1 'polypeptide(L)'
;MSRPHIFHDPFFWQHFQKQVQNKLWKCDFPSSILLNNLPRDSHLYRDDSVLTKRRQSILTWLDHESQWETVILGACVELASQRNGLHSQILKSLHVLDAFRDFTDHLNCFYNVASTMSMKGQIVQPVSQYSSEIHDIDKLDPIMLVGYSERFEDNTATSVWDICVERHVRINPHHQGHDVWHSHSEDESSRSIKAIALQEMVCDKVSRRLQKNLNGVVCKDMWNVEIVYYQGLPQEWMDKADYIMKLMKRNDFLT
;
A
#
# COMPACT_ATOMS: atom_id res chain seq x y z
N MET A 1 -9.63 -5.39 -24.85
CA MET A 1 -8.19 -5.18 -24.67
C MET A 1 -7.93 -5.17 -23.16
N SER A 2 -7.08 -6.06 -22.63
CA SER A 2 -6.71 -6.01 -21.22
C SER A 2 -5.96 -4.71 -20.97
N ARG A 3 -6.31 -3.99 -19.90
CA ARG A 3 -5.53 -2.80 -19.52
C ARG A 3 -4.11 -3.23 -19.18
N PRO A 4 -3.07 -2.48 -19.60
CA PRO A 4 -1.70 -2.79 -19.21
C PRO A 4 -1.59 -2.74 -17.68
N HIS A 5 -1.04 -3.79 -17.08
CA HIS A 5 -0.81 -3.88 -15.65
C HIS A 5 0.64 -3.49 -15.34
N ILE A 6 0.91 -2.82 -14.22
CA ILE A 6 2.26 -2.31 -13.90
C ILE A 6 3.34 -3.40 -13.86
N PHE A 7 3.01 -4.61 -13.39
CA PHE A 7 3.90 -5.78 -13.43
C PHE A 7 4.16 -6.36 -14.83
N HIS A 8 3.52 -5.87 -15.90
CA HIS A 8 3.89 -6.16 -17.29
C HIS A 8 4.89 -5.16 -17.86
N ASP A 9 5.12 -4.02 -17.19
CA ASP A 9 6.20 -3.10 -17.54
C ASP A 9 7.55 -3.74 -17.16
N PRO A 10 8.47 -3.95 -18.12
CA PRO A 10 9.71 -4.66 -17.87
C PRO A 10 10.68 -3.90 -16.94
N PHE A 11 10.68 -2.56 -16.98
CA PHE A 11 11.55 -1.75 -16.13
C PHE A 11 11.06 -1.77 -14.69
N PHE A 12 9.76 -1.57 -14.50
CA PHE A 12 9.14 -1.68 -13.19
C PHE A 12 9.31 -3.10 -12.62
N TRP A 13 9.03 -4.12 -13.43
CA TRP A 13 9.15 -5.52 -13.00
C TRP A 13 10.56 -5.85 -12.53
N GLN A 14 11.59 -5.47 -13.30
CA GLN A 14 12.98 -5.69 -12.91
C GLN A 14 13.33 -4.98 -11.59
N HIS A 15 12.91 -3.73 -11.42
CA HIS A 15 13.13 -2.97 -10.19
C HIS A 15 12.41 -3.62 -9.00
N PHE A 16 11.12 -3.94 -9.15
CA PHE A 16 10.32 -4.60 -8.12
C PHE A 16 10.92 -5.94 -7.70
N GLN A 17 11.33 -6.80 -8.64
CA GLN A 17 12.00 -8.07 -8.35
C GLN A 17 13.26 -7.85 -7.50
N LYS A 18 14.08 -6.86 -7.87
CA LYS A 18 15.29 -6.52 -7.12
C LYS A 18 14.94 -6.07 -5.69
N GLN A 19 13.93 -5.23 -5.50
CA GLN A 19 13.54 -4.78 -4.16
C GLN A 19 12.97 -5.92 -3.30
N VAL A 20 12.22 -6.85 -3.91
CA VAL A 20 11.71 -8.04 -3.23
C VAL A 20 12.85 -8.98 -2.80
N GLN A 21 13.82 -9.24 -3.68
CA GLN A 21 14.99 -10.07 -3.40
C GLN A 21 15.96 -9.44 -2.39
N ASN A 22 16.03 -8.11 -2.38
CA ASN A 22 16.76 -7.35 -1.36
C ASN A 22 16.00 -7.27 -0.02
N LYS A 23 14.82 -7.88 0.07
CA LYS A 23 13.99 -7.95 1.28
C LYS A 23 13.57 -6.58 1.80
N LEU A 24 13.43 -5.60 0.91
CA LEU A 24 12.99 -4.27 1.32
C LEU A 24 11.51 -4.23 1.74
N TRP A 25 10.79 -5.35 1.68
CA TRP A 25 9.46 -5.53 2.26
C TRP A 25 9.51 -5.93 3.74
N LYS A 26 10.62 -6.49 4.23
CA LYS A 26 10.68 -7.11 5.55
C LYS A 26 10.50 -6.06 6.65
N CYS A 27 9.60 -6.36 7.58
CA CYS A 27 9.21 -5.41 8.62
C CYS A 27 9.85 -5.66 9.99
N ASP A 28 10.53 -6.81 10.16
CA ASP A 28 11.17 -7.27 11.40
C ASP A 28 10.21 -7.32 12.61
N PHE A 29 8.95 -7.65 12.38
CA PHE A 29 8.02 -7.92 13.48
C PHE A 29 8.43 -9.16 14.28
N PRO A 30 8.26 -9.15 15.61
CA PRO A 30 8.42 -10.38 16.37
C PRO A 30 7.30 -11.36 16.01
N SER A 31 7.66 -12.60 15.67
CA SER A 31 6.68 -13.64 15.31
C SER A 31 5.64 -13.89 16.40
N SER A 32 6.00 -13.61 17.65
CA SER A 32 5.12 -13.74 18.82
C SER A 32 3.87 -12.86 18.76
N ILE A 33 3.83 -11.79 17.95
CA ILE A 33 2.61 -10.94 17.85
C ILE A 33 1.42 -11.71 17.26
N LEU A 34 1.69 -12.73 16.44
CA LEU A 34 0.64 -13.56 15.84
C LEU A 34 -0.05 -14.45 16.87
N LEU A 35 0.66 -14.90 17.90
CA LEU A 35 0.16 -15.88 18.86
C LEU A 35 -0.18 -15.29 20.23
N ASN A 36 0.62 -14.35 20.74
CA ASN A 36 0.48 -13.85 22.11
C ASN A 36 -0.88 -13.21 22.36
N ASN A 37 -1.43 -12.52 21.35
CA ASN A 37 -2.71 -11.83 21.45
C ASN A 37 -3.87 -12.61 20.84
N LEU A 38 -3.63 -13.83 20.34
CA LEU A 38 -4.68 -14.63 19.71
C LEU A 38 -5.87 -14.86 20.65
N PRO A 39 -5.71 -15.27 21.93
CA PRO A 39 -6.86 -15.44 22.83
C PRO A 39 -7.68 -14.16 23.02
N ARG A 40 -7.01 -13.01 23.09
CA ARG A 40 -7.67 -11.70 23.25
C ARG A 40 -8.45 -11.33 21.99
N ASP A 41 -7.82 -11.47 20.83
CA ASP A 41 -8.40 -11.06 19.55
C ASP A 41 -9.50 -12.03 19.08
N SER A 42 -9.42 -13.33 19.44
CA SER A 42 -10.46 -14.33 19.16
C SER A 42 -11.83 -13.94 19.70
N HIS A 43 -11.89 -13.21 20.84
CA HIS A 43 -13.16 -12.73 21.41
C HIS A 43 -13.89 -11.70 20.52
N LEU A 44 -13.20 -11.11 19.53
CA LEU A 44 -13.82 -10.20 18.57
C LEU A 44 -14.62 -10.94 17.49
N TYR A 45 -14.46 -12.26 17.40
CA TYR A 45 -15.05 -13.10 16.37
C TYR A 45 -16.16 -13.98 16.93
N ARG A 46 -17.18 -14.24 16.11
CA ARG A 46 -18.17 -15.30 16.41
C ARG A 46 -17.61 -16.69 16.16
N ASP A 47 -16.73 -16.78 15.17
CA ASP A 47 -15.96 -17.96 14.77
C ASP A 47 -14.56 -17.48 14.41
N ASP A 48 -13.57 -17.87 15.21
CA ASP A 48 -12.16 -17.46 15.08
C ASP A 48 -11.32 -18.49 14.31
N SER A 49 -11.95 -19.49 13.67
CA SER A 49 -11.23 -20.55 12.96
C SER A 49 -10.34 -20.02 11.83
N VAL A 50 -10.84 -19.06 11.04
CA VAL A 50 -10.07 -18.41 9.97
C VAL A 50 -8.94 -17.58 10.56
N LEU A 51 -9.22 -16.78 11.59
CA LEU A 51 -8.21 -15.98 12.32
C LEU A 51 -7.07 -16.87 12.81
N THR A 52 -7.40 -17.91 13.57
CA THR A 52 -6.45 -18.85 14.16
C THR A 52 -5.62 -19.53 13.09
N LYS A 53 -6.28 -20.06 12.05
CA LYS A 53 -5.60 -20.75 10.94
C LYS A 53 -4.68 -19.81 10.17
N ARG A 54 -5.13 -18.59 9.86
CA ARG A 54 -4.35 -17.56 9.15
C ARG A 54 -3.05 -17.27 9.90
N ARG A 55 -3.16 -16.90 11.18
CA ARG A 55 -2.01 -16.58 12.04
C ARG A 55 -1.05 -17.76 12.21
N GLN A 56 -1.57 -18.96 12.45
CA GLN A 56 -0.75 -20.17 12.61
C GLN A 56 -0.03 -20.56 11.31
N SER A 57 -0.73 -20.49 10.18
CA SER A 57 -0.16 -20.90 8.89
C SER A 57 0.93 -19.93 8.41
N ILE A 58 0.81 -18.64 8.71
CA ILE A 58 1.82 -17.64 8.32
C ILE A 58 3.14 -17.80 9.07
N LEU A 59 3.13 -18.34 10.30
CA LEU A 59 4.36 -18.58 11.07
C LEU A 59 5.36 -19.44 10.31
N THR A 60 4.91 -20.45 9.55
CA THR A 60 5.81 -21.31 8.79
C THR A 60 6.52 -20.58 7.67
N TRP A 61 6.03 -19.41 7.24
CA TRP A 61 6.63 -18.61 6.17
C TRP A 61 7.66 -17.60 6.66
N LEU A 62 7.64 -17.27 7.97
CA LEU A 62 8.56 -16.28 8.54
C LEU A 62 10.03 -16.73 8.46
N ASP A 63 10.28 -18.03 8.54
CA ASP A 63 11.62 -18.62 8.44
C ASP A 63 12.01 -19.04 7.01
N HIS A 64 11.09 -18.94 6.04
CA HIS A 64 11.27 -19.41 4.66
C HIS A 64 11.21 -18.26 3.63
N GLU A 65 11.99 -17.21 3.87
CA GLU A 65 11.94 -15.95 3.11
C GLU A 65 12.10 -16.15 1.58
N SER A 66 13.02 -16.99 1.11
CA SER A 66 13.18 -17.21 -0.35
C SER A 66 11.97 -17.89 -0.99
N GLN A 67 11.25 -18.74 -0.24
CA GLN A 67 9.99 -19.32 -0.74
C GLN A 67 8.90 -18.26 -0.75
N TRP A 68 8.86 -17.39 0.27
CA TRP A 68 7.94 -16.26 0.31
C TRP A 68 8.15 -15.31 -0.87
N GLU A 69 9.39 -14.90 -1.16
CA GLU A 69 9.75 -14.10 -2.33
C GLU A 69 9.26 -14.74 -3.64
N THR A 70 9.45 -16.05 -3.79
CA THR A 70 8.98 -16.81 -4.96
C THR A 70 7.46 -16.74 -5.09
N VAL A 71 6.73 -16.94 -3.99
CA VAL A 71 5.27 -16.85 -3.95
C VAL A 71 4.79 -15.44 -4.29
N ILE A 72 5.39 -14.41 -3.72
CA ILE A 72 5.01 -13.01 -3.94
C ILE A 72 5.22 -12.61 -5.40
N LEU A 73 6.41 -12.88 -5.95
CA LEU A 73 6.71 -12.57 -7.35
C LEU A 73 5.80 -13.34 -8.31
N GLY A 74 5.63 -14.64 -8.06
CA GLY A 74 4.74 -15.49 -8.87
C GLY A 74 3.29 -15.02 -8.83
N ALA A 75 2.78 -14.65 -7.65
CA ALA A 75 1.41 -14.17 -7.49
C ALA A 75 1.19 -12.81 -8.17
N CYS A 76 2.16 -11.88 -8.16
CA CYS A 76 2.07 -10.63 -8.92
C CYS A 76 1.89 -10.89 -10.42
N VAL A 77 2.66 -11.81 -11.01
CA VAL A 77 2.56 -12.17 -12.43
C VAL A 77 1.22 -12.83 -12.75
N GLU A 78 0.78 -13.74 -11.89
CA GLU A 78 -0.51 -14.42 -12.01
C GLU A 78 -1.68 -13.40 -12.00
N LEU A 79 -1.72 -12.51 -11.01
CA LEU A 79 -2.75 -11.48 -10.89
C LEU A 79 -2.73 -10.49 -12.04
N ALA A 80 -1.55 -9.99 -12.42
CA ALA A 80 -1.40 -9.08 -13.56
C ALA A 80 -1.90 -9.71 -14.88
N SER A 81 -1.76 -11.03 -15.00
CA SER A 81 -2.22 -11.80 -16.16
C SER A 81 -3.66 -12.29 -16.03
N GLN A 82 -4.37 -11.93 -14.96
CA GLN A 82 -5.73 -12.39 -14.64
C GLN A 82 -5.84 -13.92 -14.58
N ARG A 83 -4.80 -14.59 -14.07
CA ARG A 83 -4.74 -16.04 -13.91
C ARG A 83 -4.69 -16.40 -12.43
N ASN A 84 -5.37 -17.49 -12.07
CA ASN A 84 -5.22 -18.12 -10.77
C ASN A 84 -4.27 -19.31 -10.93
N GLY A 85 -3.02 -19.14 -10.53
CA GLY A 85 -1.98 -20.19 -10.61
C GLY A 85 -1.58 -20.71 -9.22
N LEU A 86 -0.44 -21.39 -9.18
CA LEU A 86 0.05 -22.03 -7.95
C LEU A 86 0.28 -21.02 -6.82
N HIS A 87 0.85 -19.86 -7.13
CA HIS A 87 1.28 -18.91 -6.11
C HIS A 87 0.10 -18.17 -5.47
N SER A 88 -0.87 -17.73 -6.27
CA SER A 88 -2.11 -17.15 -5.76
C SER A 88 -2.94 -18.16 -4.96
N GLN A 89 -2.93 -19.45 -5.31
CA GLN A 89 -3.57 -20.49 -4.48
C GLN A 89 -2.88 -20.68 -3.13
N ILE A 90 -1.55 -20.53 -3.06
CA ILE A 90 -0.83 -20.55 -1.77
C ILE A 90 -1.34 -19.40 -0.89
N LEU A 91 -1.31 -18.16 -1.39
CA LEU A 91 -1.82 -17.00 -0.64
C LEU A 91 -3.30 -17.15 -0.24
N LYS A 92 -4.11 -17.79 -1.09
CA LYS A 92 -5.50 -18.11 -0.78
C LYS A 92 -5.62 -19.10 0.38
N SER A 93 -4.81 -20.15 0.39
CA SER A 93 -4.83 -21.15 1.46
C SER A 93 -4.35 -20.60 2.80
N LEU A 94 -3.50 -19.56 2.75
CA LEU A 94 -3.07 -18.76 3.90
C LEU A 94 -4.09 -17.71 4.33
N HIS A 95 -5.20 -17.54 3.60
CA HIS A 95 -6.22 -16.52 3.86
C HIS A 95 -5.68 -15.08 3.83
N VAL A 96 -4.77 -14.78 2.88
CA VAL A 96 -4.19 -13.44 2.69
C VAL A 96 -4.21 -12.96 1.24
N LEU A 97 -4.84 -13.72 0.33
CA LEU A 97 -4.86 -13.39 -1.10
C LEU A 97 -5.60 -12.07 -1.40
N ASP A 98 -6.69 -11.77 -0.70
CA ASP A 98 -7.48 -10.58 -1.02
C ASP A 98 -6.78 -9.30 -0.54
N ALA A 99 -6.15 -9.31 0.65
CA ALA A 99 -5.22 -8.26 1.07
C ALA A 99 -4.05 -8.07 0.09
N PHE A 100 -3.44 -9.18 -0.38
CA PHE A 100 -2.37 -9.11 -1.38
C PHE A 100 -2.85 -8.54 -2.72
N ARG A 101 -4.05 -8.96 -3.19
CA ARG A 101 -4.65 -8.43 -4.42
C ARG A 101 -4.95 -6.94 -4.29
N ASP A 102 -5.45 -6.49 -3.14
CA ASP A 102 -5.68 -5.07 -2.89
C ASP A 102 -4.38 -4.26 -3.05
N PHE A 103 -3.27 -4.76 -2.51
CA PHE A 103 -1.96 -4.16 -2.71
C PHE A 103 -1.57 -4.11 -4.19
N THR A 104 -1.67 -5.22 -4.94
CA THR A 104 -1.27 -5.25 -6.35
C THR A 104 -2.12 -4.32 -7.23
N ASP A 105 -3.43 -4.29 -6.99
CA ASP A 105 -4.37 -3.44 -7.73
C ASP A 105 -4.15 -1.97 -7.40
N HIS A 106 -3.89 -1.67 -6.12
CA HIS A 106 -3.55 -0.32 -5.67
C HIS A 106 -2.25 0.16 -6.31
N LEU A 107 -1.20 -0.67 -6.31
CA LEU A 107 0.08 -0.33 -6.93
C LEU A 107 -0.09 -0.03 -8.42
N ASN A 108 -0.88 -0.83 -9.13
CA ASN A 108 -1.23 -0.56 -10.52
C ASN A 108 -1.95 0.80 -10.71
N CYS A 109 -2.94 1.11 -9.86
CA CYS A 109 -3.62 2.40 -9.89
C CYS A 109 -2.69 3.56 -9.53
N PHE A 110 -1.83 3.37 -8.54
CA PHE A 110 -0.85 4.35 -8.06
C PHE A 110 0.08 4.75 -9.19
N TYR A 111 0.69 3.80 -9.90
CA TYR A 111 1.60 4.14 -11.01
C TYR A 111 0.89 4.76 -12.23
N ASN A 112 -0.39 4.42 -12.47
CA ASN A 112 -1.19 5.11 -13.48
C ASN A 112 -1.42 6.59 -13.13
N VAL A 113 -1.74 6.87 -11.87
CA VAL A 113 -1.92 8.25 -11.38
C VAL A 113 -0.58 8.98 -11.35
N ALA A 114 0.49 8.36 -10.86
CA ALA A 114 1.84 8.92 -10.82
C ALA A 114 2.34 9.29 -12.22
N SER A 115 2.09 8.45 -13.23
CA SER A 115 2.39 8.74 -14.63
C SER A 115 1.61 9.97 -15.12
N THR A 116 0.31 10.04 -14.81
CA THR A 116 -0.54 11.20 -15.18
C THR A 116 -0.06 12.49 -14.51
N MET A 117 0.31 12.43 -13.24
CA MET A 117 0.88 13.57 -12.50
C MET A 117 2.22 14.00 -13.10
N SER A 118 3.09 13.04 -13.43
CA SER A 118 4.43 13.30 -13.97
C SER A 118 4.38 13.98 -15.34
N MET A 119 3.47 13.56 -16.22
CA MET A 119 3.23 14.22 -17.52
C MET A 119 2.81 15.70 -17.38
N LYS A 120 2.29 16.08 -16.21
CA LYS A 120 1.82 17.44 -15.89
C LYS A 120 2.80 18.20 -14.98
N GLY A 121 4.03 17.72 -14.84
CA GLY A 121 5.08 18.35 -14.04
C GLY A 121 4.94 18.14 -12.52
N GLN A 122 4.06 17.25 -12.08
CA GLN A 122 3.96 16.82 -10.67
C GLN A 122 4.62 15.44 -10.54
N ILE A 123 5.93 15.42 -10.35
CA ILE A 123 6.68 14.17 -10.23
C ILE A 123 6.34 13.51 -8.89
N VAL A 124 5.96 12.24 -8.91
CA VAL A 124 5.70 11.46 -7.68
C VAL A 124 6.91 10.56 -7.42
N GLN A 125 7.53 10.71 -6.25
CA GLN A 125 8.64 9.89 -5.80
C GLN A 125 8.22 9.16 -4.51
N PRO A 126 7.89 7.86 -4.58
CA PRO A 126 7.51 7.11 -3.40
C PRO A 126 8.63 7.09 -2.37
N VAL A 127 8.34 7.57 -1.16
CA VAL A 127 9.24 7.45 -0.01
C VAL A 127 8.80 6.25 0.81
N SER A 128 9.49 5.14 0.59
CA SER A 128 9.21 3.84 1.21
C SER A 128 10.31 3.41 2.16
N GLN A 129 10.08 2.35 2.96
CA GLN A 129 11.14 1.77 3.79
C GLN A 129 12.38 1.37 3.00
N TYR A 130 13.54 1.52 3.66
CA TYR A 130 14.86 1.19 3.13
C TYR A 130 15.12 1.76 1.72
N SER A 131 14.46 2.87 1.37
CA SER A 131 14.55 3.52 0.06
C SER A 131 14.22 2.58 -1.10
N SER A 132 13.22 1.70 -0.95
CA SER A 132 12.81 0.80 -2.04
C SER A 132 12.26 1.51 -3.28
N GLU A 133 11.75 2.74 -3.11
CA GLU A 133 11.06 3.53 -4.14
C GLU A 133 9.80 2.83 -4.70
N ILE A 134 9.31 1.79 -4.01
CA ILE A 134 8.04 1.12 -4.26
C ILE A 134 7.07 1.53 -3.17
N HIS A 135 5.98 2.18 -3.58
CA HIS A 135 4.92 2.60 -2.67
C HIS A 135 4.39 1.40 -1.86
N ASP A 136 4.36 1.55 -0.53
CA ASP A 136 3.84 0.56 0.42
C ASP A 136 4.42 -0.86 0.30
N ILE A 137 5.69 -1.01 -0.12
CA ILE A 137 6.31 -2.33 -0.28
C ILE A 137 6.29 -3.18 1.00
N ASP A 138 6.23 -2.52 2.16
CA ASP A 138 6.17 -3.16 3.47
C ASP A 138 4.92 -4.04 3.64
N LYS A 139 3.85 -3.78 2.88
CA LYS A 139 2.65 -4.62 2.85
C LYS A 139 2.89 -6.04 2.37
N LEU A 140 4.01 -6.32 1.73
CA LEU A 140 4.40 -7.68 1.30
C LEU A 140 4.94 -8.53 2.46
N ASP A 141 5.21 -7.96 3.62
CA ASP A 141 5.56 -8.73 4.82
C ASP A 141 4.39 -9.67 5.21
N PRO A 142 4.66 -10.96 5.50
CA PRO A 142 3.61 -11.92 5.85
C PRO A 142 2.71 -11.44 7.00
N ILE A 143 3.29 -10.77 8.00
CA ILE A 143 2.55 -10.27 9.17
C ILE A 143 1.71 -9.04 8.78
N MET A 144 2.22 -8.17 7.90
CA MET A 144 1.43 -7.06 7.35
C MET A 144 0.20 -7.61 6.62
N LEU A 145 0.36 -8.61 5.76
CA LEU A 145 -0.76 -9.22 5.05
C LEU A 145 -1.80 -9.81 6.01
N VAL A 146 -1.38 -10.43 7.11
CA VAL A 146 -2.31 -10.87 8.17
C VAL A 146 -3.09 -9.69 8.74
N GLY A 147 -2.41 -8.63 9.18
CA GLY A 147 -3.05 -7.45 9.75
C GLY A 147 -4.04 -6.79 8.79
N TYR A 148 -3.67 -6.64 7.51
CA TYR A 148 -4.56 -6.10 6.48
C TYR A 148 -5.76 -7.01 6.21
N SER A 149 -5.56 -8.34 6.18
CA SER A 149 -6.66 -9.30 6.01
C SER A 149 -7.67 -9.19 7.16
N GLU A 150 -7.18 -9.18 8.41
CA GLU A 150 -8.04 -9.03 9.59
C GLU A 150 -8.80 -7.69 9.60
N ARG A 151 -8.13 -6.61 9.19
CA ARG A 151 -8.77 -5.29 9.18
C ARG A 151 -9.83 -5.14 8.10
N PHE A 152 -9.54 -5.58 6.88
CA PHE A 152 -10.33 -5.24 5.70
C PHE A 152 -11.20 -6.38 5.18
N GLU A 153 -10.80 -7.64 5.38
CA GLU A 153 -11.62 -8.81 5.03
C GLU A 153 -12.56 -9.16 6.19
N ASP A 154 -12.02 -9.22 7.41
CA ASP A 154 -12.81 -9.58 8.59
C ASP A 154 -13.48 -8.38 9.27
N ASN A 155 -13.19 -7.16 8.81
CA ASN A 155 -13.67 -5.89 9.39
C ASN A 155 -13.41 -5.77 10.90
N THR A 156 -12.25 -6.24 11.36
CA THR A 156 -11.91 -6.29 12.79
C THR A 156 -10.60 -5.57 13.08
N ALA A 157 -10.59 -4.68 14.08
CA ALA A 157 -9.36 -4.05 14.57
C ALA A 157 -8.73 -4.95 15.64
N THR A 158 -7.72 -5.72 15.23
CA THR A 158 -6.99 -6.65 16.11
C THR A 158 -5.67 -6.05 16.58
N SER A 159 -5.05 -6.69 17.57
CA SER A 159 -3.72 -6.31 18.03
C SER A 159 -2.65 -6.32 16.92
N VAL A 160 -2.74 -7.29 15.99
CA VAL A 160 -1.80 -7.43 14.87
C VAL A 160 -1.98 -6.24 13.93
N TRP A 161 -3.23 -5.89 13.61
CA TRP A 161 -3.53 -4.70 12.82
C TRP A 161 -2.96 -3.43 13.47
N ASP A 162 -3.19 -3.22 14.77
CA ASP A 162 -2.75 -2.01 15.47
C ASP A 162 -1.23 -1.84 15.40
N ILE A 163 -0.47 -2.92 15.63
CA ILE A 163 1.01 -2.92 15.53
C ILE A 163 1.45 -2.66 14.07
N CYS A 164 0.80 -3.31 13.11
CA CYS A 164 1.11 -3.16 11.69
C CYS A 164 0.86 -1.74 11.19
N VAL A 165 -0.28 -1.15 11.51
CA VAL A 165 -0.64 0.20 11.05
C VAL A 165 0.22 1.27 11.72
N GLU A 166 0.53 1.13 13.01
CA GLU A 166 1.44 2.04 13.71
C GLU A 166 2.81 2.07 13.03
N ARG A 167 3.39 0.89 12.77
CA ARG A 167 4.67 0.78 12.06
C ARG A 167 4.56 1.41 10.67
N HIS A 168 3.54 1.03 9.89
CA HIS A 168 3.35 1.48 8.51
C HIS A 168 3.27 3.01 8.42
N VAL A 169 2.49 3.64 9.31
CA VAL A 169 2.38 5.11 9.38
C VAL A 169 3.72 5.75 9.75
N ARG A 170 4.47 5.16 10.69
CA ARG A 170 5.75 5.71 11.17
C ARG A 170 6.86 5.73 10.11
N ILE A 171 6.83 4.80 9.14
CA ILE A 171 7.89 4.69 8.12
C ILE A 171 7.50 5.29 6.76
N ASN A 172 6.23 5.59 6.54
CA ASN A 172 5.71 6.09 5.28
C ASN A 172 5.19 7.53 5.45
N PRO A 173 5.98 8.56 5.08
CA PRO A 173 5.66 9.96 5.37
C PRO A 173 4.43 10.48 4.61
N HIS A 174 3.96 9.78 3.59
CA HIS A 174 2.71 10.11 2.90
C HIS A 174 1.45 9.84 3.76
N HIS A 175 1.56 9.24 4.95
CA HIS A 175 0.46 9.14 5.90
C HIS A 175 0.36 10.38 6.78
N GLN A 176 -0.86 10.89 6.96
CA GLN A 176 -1.12 12.12 7.72
C GLN A 176 -0.79 11.99 9.21
N GLY A 177 -0.79 10.76 9.73
CA GLY A 177 -0.40 10.44 11.10
C GLY A 177 1.11 10.38 11.32
N HIS A 178 1.93 10.51 10.27
CA HIS A 178 3.39 10.50 10.42
C HIS A 178 3.88 11.81 11.05
N ASP A 179 4.85 11.69 11.95
CA ASP A 179 5.46 12.80 12.70
C ASP A 179 6.03 13.93 11.82
N VAL A 180 6.31 13.69 10.54
CA VAL A 180 6.88 14.69 9.64
C VAL A 180 5.94 15.89 9.54
N TRP A 181 4.63 15.64 9.50
CA TRP A 181 3.59 16.67 9.37
C TRP A 181 3.43 17.53 10.63
N HIS A 182 3.83 16.99 11.79
CA HIS A 182 3.63 17.62 13.10
C HIS A 182 4.94 18.15 13.70
N SER A 183 6.07 17.88 13.06
CA SER A 183 7.37 18.40 13.47
C SER A 183 7.45 19.92 13.28
N HIS A 184 7.97 20.61 14.30
CA HIS A 184 8.20 22.07 14.28
C HIS A 184 9.44 22.49 13.47
N SER A 185 10.17 21.54 12.87
CA SER A 185 11.32 21.91 12.01
C SER A 185 10.80 22.48 10.69
N GLU A 186 11.13 23.75 10.47
CA GLU A 186 10.81 24.55 9.29
C GLU A 186 12.01 24.66 8.32
N ASP A 187 13.07 23.88 8.54
CA ASP A 187 14.23 23.89 7.65
C ASP A 187 13.88 23.40 6.23
N GLU A 188 14.75 23.75 5.27
CA GLU A 188 14.54 23.46 3.85
C GLU A 188 14.43 21.96 3.56
N SER A 189 15.16 21.13 4.31
CA SER A 189 15.14 19.67 4.18
C SER A 189 13.78 19.10 4.60
N SER A 190 13.28 19.52 5.76
CA SER A 190 11.95 19.16 6.29
C SER A 190 10.83 19.55 5.32
N ARG A 191 10.90 20.78 4.77
CA ARG A 191 9.94 21.25 3.77
C ARG A 191 9.99 20.44 2.47
N SER A 192 11.19 20.05 2.03
CA SER A 192 11.38 19.20 0.84
C SER A 192 10.75 17.82 1.04
N ILE A 193 10.99 17.17 2.19
CA ILE A 193 10.39 15.87 2.52
C ILE A 193 8.86 15.96 2.55
N LYS A 194 8.31 17.00 3.20
CA LYS A 194 6.84 17.24 3.22
C LYS A 194 6.27 17.44 1.82
N ALA A 195 6.98 18.15 0.93
CA ALA A 195 6.55 18.35 -0.45
C ALA A 195 6.49 17.04 -1.25
N ILE A 196 7.54 16.20 -1.15
CA ILE A 196 7.58 14.87 -1.78
C ILE A 196 6.46 13.99 -1.23
N ALA A 197 6.33 13.92 0.10
CA ALA A 197 5.32 13.12 0.77
C ALA A 197 3.89 13.58 0.43
N LEU A 198 3.66 14.89 0.22
CA LEU A 198 2.36 15.40 -0.20
C LEU A 198 1.99 14.92 -1.60
N GLN A 199 2.94 14.93 -2.54
CA GLN A 199 2.72 14.46 -3.91
C GLN A 199 2.39 12.96 -3.92
N GLU A 200 3.12 12.17 -3.15
CA GLU A 200 2.81 10.74 -2.95
C GLU A 200 1.44 10.55 -2.31
N MET A 201 1.08 11.32 -1.27
CA MET A 201 -0.22 11.23 -0.61
C MET A 201 -1.37 11.59 -1.56
N VAL A 202 -1.23 12.64 -2.37
CA VAL A 202 -2.22 12.98 -3.40
C VAL A 202 -2.36 11.83 -4.40
N CYS A 203 -1.24 11.27 -4.86
CA CYS A 203 -1.23 10.10 -5.73
C CYS A 203 -1.96 8.91 -5.08
N ASP A 204 -1.68 8.60 -3.81
CA ASP A 204 -2.32 7.52 -3.03
C ASP A 204 -3.84 7.71 -2.91
N LYS A 205 -4.31 8.89 -2.50
CA LYS A 205 -5.77 9.11 -2.35
C LYS A 205 -6.50 9.05 -3.69
N VAL A 206 -5.92 9.62 -4.74
CA VAL A 206 -6.47 9.58 -6.10
C VAL A 206 -6.46 8.16 -6.65
N SER A 207 -5.39 7.39 -6.41
CA SER A 207 -5.31 5.99 -6.86
C SER A 207 -6.28 5.09 -6.13
N ARG A 208 -6.55 5.33 -4.83
CA ARG A 208 -7.62 4.64 -4.09
C ARG A 208 -9.01 4.94 -4.66
N ARG A 209 -9.29 6.19 -5.01
CA ARG A 209 -10.54 6.55 -5.70
C ARG A 209 -10.64 5.85 -7.07
N LEU A 210 -9.55 5.87 -7.83
CA LEU A 210 -9.45 5.20 -9.12
C LEU A 210 -9.76 3.70 -8.99
N GLN A 211 -9.17 3.05 -7.99
CA GLN A 211 -9.36 1.63 -7.69
C GLN A 211 -10.79 1.32 -7.24
N LYS A 212 -11.31 2.02 -6.23
CA LYS A 212 -12.54 1.64 -5.49
C LYS A 212 -13.82 2.24 -6.06
N ASN A 213 -13.76 3.42 -6.69
CA ASN A 213 -14.95 4.14 -7.16
C ASN A 213 -15.06 4.16 -8.69
N LEU A 214 -13.93 4.09 -9.40
CA LEU A 214 -13.88 4.25 -10.85
C LEU A 214 -13.47 2.98 -11.58
N ASN A 215 -13.35 1.85 -10.89
CA ASN A 215 -12.99 0.55 -11.48
C ASN A 215 -11.74 0.63 -12.37
N GLY A 216 -10.73 1.39 -11.92
CA GLY A 216 -9.46 1.59 -12.62
C GLY A 216 -9.54 2.46 -13.88
N VAL A 217 -10.65 3.16 -14.14
CA VAL A 217 -10.81 4.03 -15.33
C VAL A 217 -10.15 5.38 -15.09
N VAL A 218 -9.03 5.63 -15.76
CA VAL A 218 -8.36 6.94 -15.75
C VAL A 218 -9.27 7.94 -16.46
N CYS A 219 -9.73 8.95 -15.70
CA CYS A 219 -10.59 10.00 -16.20
C CYS A 219 -10.54 11.21 -15.25
N LYS A 220 -11.07 12.35 -15.69
CA LYS A 220 -11.11 13.60 -14.91
C LYS A 220 -11.71 13.46 -13.50
N ASP A 221 -12.60 12.50 -13.30
CA ASP A 221 -13.31 12.31 -12.04
C ASP A 221 -12.44 11.65 -10.96
N MET A 222 -11.27 11.11 -11.31
CA MET A 222 -10.31 10.60 -10.34
C MET A 222 -9.76 11.69 -9.42
N TRP A 223 -9.71 12.94 -9.89
CA TRP A 223 -9.27 14.09 -9.11
C TRP A 223 -10.33 14.61 -8.12
N ASN A 224 -11.56 14.07 -8.13
CA ASN A 224 -12.62 14.45 -7.20
C ASN A 224 -12.45 13.70 -5.86
N VAL A 225 -11.32 13.91 -5.20
CA VAL A 225 -11.07 13.44 -3.83
C VAL A 225 -11.45 14.55 -2.86
N GLU A 226 -12.25 14.21 -1.85
CA GLU A 226 -12.70 15.17 -0.85
C GLU A 226 -11.54 15.58 0.07
N ILE A 227 -11.43 16.88 0.39
CA ILE A 227 -10.36 17.39 1.24
C ILE A 227 -10.41 16.84 2.68
N VAL A 228 -11.56 16.27 3.08
CA VAL A 228 -11.74 15.55 4.36
C VAL A 228 -10.73 14.41 4.51
N TYR A 229 -10.32 13.76 3.42
CA TYR A 229 -9.31 12.70 3.42
C TYR A 229 -7.89 13.19 3.72
N TYR A 230 -7.70 14.51 3.84
CA TYR A 230 -6.45 15.17 4.23
C TYR A 230 -6.51 15.76 5.64
N GLN A 231 -7.62 15.56 6.38
CA GLN A 231 -7.73 15.98 7.78
C GLN A 231 -6.65 15.36 8.67
N GLY A 232 -5.97 16.21 9.45
CA GLY A 232 -4.80 15.83 10.24
C GLY A 232 -3.50 16.43 9.72
N LEU A 233 -3.49 16.97 8.50
CA LEU A 233 -2.40 17.82 8.04
C LEU A 233 -2.55 19.26 8.58
N PRO A 234 -1.45 20.02 8.72
CA PRO A 234 -1.54 21.47 8.89
C PRO A 234 -2.27 22.10 7.70
N GLN A 235 -3.03 23.18 7.95
CA GLN A 235 -3.93 23.79 6.94
C GLN A 235 -3.20 24.15 5.64
N GLU A 236 -1.98 24.68 5.72
CA GLU A 236 -1.18 25.02 4.53
C GLU A 236 -0.91 23.83 3.61
N TRP A 237 -0.78 22.61 4.15
CA TRP A 237 -0.55 21.39 3.38
C TRP A 237 -1.85 20.84 2.81
N MET A 238 -2.97 21.00 3.52
CA MET A 238 -4.30 20.74 2.97
C MET A 238 -4.59 21.65 1.77
N ASP A 239 -4.31 22.95 1.89
CA ASP A 239 -4.50 23.91 0.80
C ASP A 239 -3.63 23.57 -0.43
N LYS A 240 -2.39 23.12 -0.19
CA LYS A 240 -1.49 22.63 -1.26
C LYS A 240 -2.03 21.34 -1.91
N ALA A 241 -2.56 20.40 -1.15
CA ALA A 241 -3.16 19.18 -1.70
C ALA A 241 -4.37 19.52 -2.60
N ASP A 242 -5.27 20.37 -2.12
CA ASP A 242 -6.42 20.87 -2.88
C ASP A 242 -5.99 21.59 -4.17
N TYR A 243 -4.94 22.42 -4.08
CA TYR A 243 -4.35 23.07 -5.24
C TYR A 243 -3.83 22.07 -6.28
N ILE A 244 -3.07 21.03 -5.86
CA ILE A 244 -2.57 19.99 -6.77
C ILE A 244 -3.74 19.29 -7.46
N MET A 245 -4.76 18.86 -6.71
CA MET A 245 -5.93 18.18 -7.28
C MET A 245 -6.68 19.07 -8.29
N LYS A 246 -6.89 20.35 -7.97
CA LYS A 246 -7.51 21.34 -8.88
C LYS A 246 -6.66 21.58 -10.13
N LEU A 247 -5.34 21.68 -9.98
CA LEU A 247 -4.41 21.85 -11.10
C LEU A 247 -4.47 20.64 -12.03
N MET A 248 -4.38 19.43 -11.48
CA MET A 248 -4.42 18.19 -12.27
C MET A 248 -5.73 18.03 -13.04
N LYS A 249 -6.86 18.37 -12.39
CA LYS A 249 -8.20 18.39 -12.99
C LYS A 249 -8.34 19.43 -14.10
N ARG A 250 -7.83 20.66 -13.91
CA ARG A 250 -7.89 21.73 -14.93
C ARG A 250 -7.09 21.37 -16.18
N ASN A 251 -5.92 20.75 -16.00
CA ASN A 251 -5.07 20.37 -17.11
C ASN A 251 -5.63 19.18 -17.92
N ASP A 252 -6.71 18.52 -17.49
CA ASP A 252 -7.46 17.54 -18.31
C ASP A 252 -8.45 18.21 -19.28
N PHE A 253 -8.66 19.53 -19.19
CA PHE A 253 -9.56 20.27 -20.11
C PHE A 253 -8.86 20.76 -21.39
N LEU A 254 -7.54 20.65 -21.48
CA LEU A 254 -6.72 21.22 -22.56
C LEU A 254 -6.16 20.17 -23.52
N THR A 255 -6.56 18.90 -23.35
CA THR A 255 -6.25 17.75 -24.21
C THR A 255 -7.53 17.05 -24.59
#